data_AF-F0WTR1-F1
#
_entry.id   AF-F0WTR1-F1
#
_cell.length_a   1.000
_cell.length_b   1.000
_cell.length_c   1.000
_cell.angle_alpha   90.00
_cell.angle_beta   90.00
_cell.angle_gamma   90.00
#
_symmetry.space_group_name_H-M   'P 1'
#
loop_
_entity.id
_entity.type
_entity.pdbx_description
1 polymer ?
#
loop_
_entity_poly.entity_id
_entity_poly.type
_entity_poly.pdbx_seq_one_letter_code
_entity_poly.pdbx_strand_id
1 'polypeptide(L)'
;MLTIHSSMQSLALQQKLFSNLYFSLHWTPDMYIMRPRCAVFDLDVAINETIRRTVMAYQVHTNQYAFEKKDVRSVFGFHEIKGFPSPPSCCTPEVAVLNIDGETMKFNVVVSQLEDTYDKRANEAYRDTFQLLVALWVEAAYTHMSGSKDCRAFLNSIPNRLLYGMDQESRSELKGQASLTKNMPGYIYSTRHQDEMTGHSKVISVQLRDGSEVFETYELLIKELNKGRVKLHLLSSVRYHGLRNWNLRMNIVDEDSARSTEHVGFQEWRIVYKGDTRENLKKAYGV
;
A
#
# COMPACT_ATOMS: atom_id res chain seq x y z
N MET A 1 -3.01 2.41 -39.74
CA MET A 1 -2.59 1.11 -39.17
C MET A 1 -1.33 1.40 -38.38
N LEU A 2 -1.39 1.39 -37.05
CA LEU A 2 -0.28 1.75 -36.16
C LEU A 2 0.20 0.44 -35.54
N THR A 3 1.31 -0.09 -36.06
CA THR A 3 1.93 -1.32 -35.57
C THR A 3 2.88 -0.95 -34.45
N ILE A 4 2.54 -1.28 -33.20
CA ILE A 4 3.42 -1.10 -32.05
C ILE A 4 4.28 -2.37 -31.95
N HIS A 5 5.58 -2.25 -32.17
CA HIS A 5 6.54 -3.31 -31.87
C HIS A 5 6.85 -3.30 -30.37
N SER A 6 6.24 -4.21 -29.61
CA SER A 6 6.67 -4.51 -28.23
C SER A 6 7.72 -5.61 -28.25
N SER A 7 8.87 -5.38 -27.63
CA SER A 7 9.87 -6.43 -27.39
C SER A 7 9.30 -7.54 -26.48
N MET A 8 9.76 -8.78 -26.64
CA MET A 8 9.19 -9.95 -25.95
C MET A 8 9.28 -9.88 -24.41
N GLN A 9 10.18 -9.09 -23.83
CA GLN A 9 10.25 -8.86 -22.37
C GLN A 9 9.08 -8.01 -21.84
N SER A 10 8.53 -7.11 -22.67
CA SER A 10 7.35 -6.29 -22.33
C SER A 10 6.08 -7.13 -22.23
N LEU A 11 5.96 -8.19 -23.05
CA LEU A 11 4.76 -9.03 -23.11
C LEU A 11 4.55 -9.90 -21.86
N ALA A 12 5.64 -10.43 -21.28
CA ALA A 12 5.55 -11.25 -20.06
C ALA A 12 5.20 -10.40 -18.82
N LEU A 13 5.74 -9.17 -18.75
CA LEU A 13 5.38 -8.21 -17.70
C LEU A 13 3.92 -7.76 -17.88
N GLN A 14 3.51 -7.43 -19.11
CA GLN A 14 2.12 -7.10 -19.44
C GLN A 14 1.14 -8.24 -19.05
N GLN A 15 1.40 -9.50 -19.42
CA GLN A 15 0.50 -10.61 -19.09
C GLN A 15 0.36 -10.84 -17.58
N LYS A 16 1.44 -10.67 -16.80
CA LYS A 16 1.39 -10.82 -15.33
C LYS A 16 0.72 -9.63 -14.63
N LEU A 17 0.74 -8.45 -15.26
CA LEU A 17 0.09 -7.23 -14.80
C LEU A 17 -1.42 -7.20 -15.12
N PHE A 18 -1.83 -7.67 -16.30
CA PHE A 18 -3.23 -7.65 -16.74
C PHE A 18 -4.12 -8.70 -16.05
N SER A 19 -3.57 -9.73 -15.40
CA SER A 19 -4.38 -10.72 -14.69
C SER A 19 -5.00 -10.21 -13.38
N ASN A 20 -4.47 -9.11 -12.81
CA ASN A 20 -4.96 -8.51 -11.56
C ASN A 20 -5.58 -7.11 -11.73
N LEU A 21 -5.48 -6.52 -12.92
CA LEU A 21 -6.08 -5.22 -13.23
C LEU A 21 -7.40 -5.41 -13.98
N TYR A 22 -8.52 -5.08 -13.34
CA TYR A 22 -9.80 -4.94 -14.04
C TYR A 22 -9.80 -3.60 -14.79
N PHE A 23 -9.50 -3.64 -16.08
CA PHE A 23 -9.60 -2.48 -16.96
C PHE A 23 -10.45 -2.86 -18.18
N SER A 24 -11.35 -1.96 -18.59
CA SER A 24 -12.13 -2.12 -19.81
C SER A 24 -11.79 -0.97 -20.76
N LEU A 25 -11.23 -1.31 -21.92
CA LEU A 25 -11.08 -0.38 -23.04
C LEU A 25 -12.27 -0.61 -23.98
N HIS A 26 -13.22 0.32 -23.95
CA HIS A 26 -14.34 0.29 -24.87
C HIS A 26 -13.93 0.93 -26.20
N TRP A 27 -13.74 0.10 -27.22
CA TRP A 27 -13.65 0.54 -28.61
C TRP A 27 -15.07 0.52 -29.19
N THR A 28 -15.68 1.68 -29.42
CA THR A 28 -16.93 1.74 -30.19
C THR A 28 -16.58 1.79 -31.67
N PRO A 29 -16.91 0.75 -32.47
CA PRO A 29 -16.61 0.72 -33.88
C PRO A 29 -17.75 1.42 -34.64
N ASP A 30 -17.86 2.74 -34.51
CA ASP A 30 -18.73 3.52 -35.39
C ASP A 30 -17.91 4.62 -36.08
N MET A 31 -17.93 4.52 -37.41
CA MET A 31 -17.20 5.34 -38.36
C MET A 31 -17.63 6.83 -38.28
N TYR A 32 -16.65 7.72 -38.48
CA TYR A 32 -16.75 9.17 -38.75
C TYR A 32 -16.94 10.17 -37.62
N ILE A 33 -17.06 9.75 -36.35
CA ILE A 33 -16.89 10.67 -35.22
C ILE A 33 -15.75 10.13 -34.38
N MET A 34 -14.57 10.76 -34.45
CA MET A 34 -13.47 10.48 -33.52
C MET A 34 -13.90 10.92 -32.12
N ARG A 35 -14.69 10.06 -31.44
CA ARG A 35 -15.01 10.26 -30.03
C ARG A 35 -13.70 10.22 -29.24
N PRO A 36 -13.51 11.11 -28.26
CA PRO A 36 -12.33 11.08 -27.42
C PRO A 36 -12.21 9.67 -26.80
N ARG A 37 -11.04 9.05 -27.00
CA ARG A 37 -10.75 7.75 -26.40
C ARG A 37 -10.82 7.93 -24.90
N CYS A 38 -11.58 7.10 -24.20
CA CYS A 38 -11.70 7.18 -22.75
C CYS A 38 -11.14 5.92 -22.10
N ALA A 39 -10.49 6.04 -20.95
CA ALA A 39 -10.13 4.92 -20.10
C ALA A 39 -10.63 5.16 -18.67
N VAL A 40 -11.17 4.11 -18.06
CA VAL A 40 -11.74 4.16 -16.71
C VAL A 40 -10.93 3.24 -15.80
N PHE A 41 -10.46 3.77 -14.68
CA PHE A 41 -9.73 3.03 -13.67
C PHE A 41 -10.61 2.82 -12.43
N ASP A 42 -10.90 1.55 -12.11
CA ASP A 42 -11.41 1.21 -10.77
C ASP A 42 -10.22 1.13 -9.81
N LEU A 43 -10.10 2.17 -9.00
CA LEU A 43 -8.94 2.34 -8.14
C LEU A 43 -9.12 1.72 -6.77
N ASP A 44 -10.33 1.25 -6.41
CA ASP A 44 -10.65 0.96 -5.01
C ASP A 44 -9.83 -0.16 -4.39
N VAL A 45 -9.53 -1.20 -5.15
CA VAL A 45 -8.80 -2.35 -4.63
C VAL A 45 -7.31 -2.05 -4.63
N ALA A 46 -6.79 -1.64 -5.79
CA ALA A 46 -5.36 -1.37 -5.96
C ALA A 46 -4.90 -0.21 -5.07
N ILE A 47 -5.56 0.96 -5.13
CA ILE A 47 -5.13 2.11 -4.32
C ILE A 47 -5.26 1.85 -2.84
N ASN A 48 -6.37 1.27 -2.36
CA ASN A 48 -6.52 1.09 -0.92
C ASN A 48 -5.48 0.14 -0.35
N GLU A 49 -5.19 -0.96 -1.05
CA GLU A 49 -4.15 -1.89 -0.62
C GLU A 49 -2.78 -1.22 -0.68
N THR A 50 -2.46 -0.55 -1.79
CA THR A 50 -1.18 0.12 -1.97
C THR A 50 -0.99 1.25 -0.95
N ILE A 51 -1.94 2.15 -0.78
CA ILE A 51 -1.88 3.23 0.23
C ILE A 51 -1.69 2.65 1.62
N ARG A 52 -2.43 1.59 2.01
CA ARG A 52 -2.27 0.99 3.34
C ARG A 52 -0.86 0.45 3.55
N ARG A 53 -0.28 -0.23 2.55
CA ARG A 53 1.09 -0.73 2.61
C ARG A 53 2.12 0.39 2.64
N THR A 54 1.93 1.44 1.83
CA THR A 54 2.77 2.64 1.80
C THR A 54 2.76 3.36 3.15
N VAL A 55 1.57 3.53 3.74
CA VAL A 55 1.40 4.15 5.07
C VAL A 55 2.06 3.30 6.15
N MET A 56 1.86 1.98 6.12
CA MET A 56 2.52 1.07 7.05
C MET A 56 4.04 1.16 6.92
N ALA A 57 4.58 1.04 5.72
CA ALA A 57 6.03 1.09 5.48
C ALA A 57 6.63 2.42 5.96
N TYR A 58 5.97 3.55 5.64
CA TYR A 58 6.34 4.87 6.12
C TYR A 58 6.28 4.97 7.64
N GLN A 59 5.22 4.43 8.26
CA GLN A 59 5.04 4.43 9.72
C GLN A 59 6.16 3.65 10.42
N VAL A 60 6.53 2.48 9.89
CA VAL A 60 7.65 1.68 10.40
C VAL A 60 8.95 2.48 10.28
N HIS A 61 9.24 3.02 9.09
CA HIS A 61 10.47 3.76 8.85
C HIS A 61 10.62 5.04 9.68
N THR A 62 9.54 5.76 9.91
CA THR A 62 9.54 6.98 10.72
C THR A 62 9.32 6.72 12.21
N ASN A 63 9.07 5.46 12.59
CA ASN A 63 8.83 5.02 13.96
C ASN A 63 7.65 5.78 14.63
N GLN A 64 6.64 6.16 13.85
CA GLN A 64 5.51 6.98 14.31
C GLN A 64 4.35 6.11 14.82
N TYR A 65 4.36 5.78 16.11
CA TYR A 65 3.33 4.97 16.77
C TYR A 65 2.64 5.74 17.90
N ALA A 66 1.32 5.56 18.03
CA ALA A 66 0.52 6.23 19.05
C ALA A 66 0.06 5.32 20.19
N PHE A 67 0.09 4.00 20.01
CA PHE A 67 -0.19 3.03 21.08
C PHE A 67 0.94 3.02 22.11
N GLU A 68 0.68 2.65 23.36
CA GLU A 68 1.67 2.62 24.46
C GLU A 68 2.34 1.24 24.60
N LYS A 69 3.36 1.13 25.47
CA LYS A 69 4.05 -0.15 25.75
C LYS A 69 3.09 -1.26 26.14
N LYS A 70 2.11 -0.95 27.00
CA LYS A 70 1.08 -1.89 27.45
C LYS A 70 0.24 -2.48 26.31
N ASP A 71 0.20 -1.79 25.17
CA ASP A 71 -0.58 -2.19 24.00
C ASP A 71 0.24 -3.04 23.01
N VAL A 72 1.56 -3.17 23.18
CA VAL A 72 2.44 -3.88 22.23
C VAL A 72 1.98 -5.30 22.00
N ARG A 73 1.68 -6.06 23.07
CA ARG A 73 1.16 -7.43 22.93
C ARG A 73 -0.18 -7.46 22.22
N SER A 74 -1.03 -6.46 22.43
CA SER A 74 -2.35 -6.44 21.80
C SER A 74 -2.27 -6.07 20.33
N VAL A 75 -1.36 -5.18 19.95
CA VAL A 75 -1.09 -4.79 18.55
C VAL A 75 -0.38 -5.92 17.80
N PHE A 76 0.73 -6.43 18.33
CA PHE A 76 1.62 -7.38 17.64
C PHE A 76 1.33 -8.85 17.98
N GLY A 77 0.87 -9.17 19.18
CA GLY A 77 0.45 -10.54 19.56
C GLY A 77 -0.93 -10.93 19.03
N PHE A 78 -1.56 -10.06 18.22
CA PHE A 78 -2.90 -10.24 17.67
C PHE A 78 -4.00 -10.45 18.71
N HIS A 79 -3.86 -9.90 19.92
CA HIS A 79 -4.98 -9.89 20.85
C HIS A 79 -6.06 -8.90 20.42
N GLU A 80 -7.20 -8.98 21.10
CA GLU A 80 -8.32 -8.09 20.88
C GLU A 80 -7.94 -6.67 21.30
N ILE A 81 -8.16 -5.72 20.39
CA ILE A 81 -8.07 -4.29 20.65
C ILE A 81 -9.35 -3.63 20.14
N LYS A 82 -9.68 -2.45 20.68
CA LYS A 82 -10.91 -1.74 20.29
C LYS A 82 -10.97 -1.53 18.77
N GLY A 83 -11.97 -2.14 18.12
CA GLY A 83 -12.18 -2.08 16.68
C GLY A 83 -11.44 -3.14 15.85
N PHE A 84 -10.68 -4.05 16.48
CA PHE A 84 -9.99 -5.15 15.81
C PHE A 84 -10.12 -6.45 16.63
N PRO A 85 -10.97 -7.40 16.20
CA PRO A 85 -11.13 -8.67 16.89
C PRO A 85 -9.85 -9.52 16.79
N SER A 86 -9.65 -10.42 17.74
CA SER A 86 -8.60 -11.45 17.67
C SER A 86 -8.81 -12.32 16.42
N PRO A 87 -7.73 -12.67 15.70
CA PRO A 87 -7.81 -13.68 14.65
C PRO A 87 -8.14 -15.06 15.24
N PRO A 88 -8.77 -15.95 14.44
CA PRO A 88 -8.77 -17.37 14.74
C PRO A 88 -7.35 -17.87 15.00
N SER A 89 -7.19 -18.82 15.91
CA SER A 89 -5.88 -19.37 16.27
C SER A 89 -5.11 -19.91 15.06
N CYS A 90 -5.80 -20.47 14.06
CA CYS A 90 -5.18 -20.94 12.82
C CYS A 90 -4.55 -19.85 11.96
N CYS A 91 -4.91 -18.58 12.18
CA CYS A 91 -4.36 -17.44 11.46
C CYS A 91 -3.16 -16.80 12.18
N THR A 92 -2.95 -17.08 13.46
CA THR A 92 -1.79 -16.55 14.20
C THR A 92 -0.53 -17.34 13.82
N PRO A 93 0.55 -16.68 13.38
CA PRO A 93 1.80 -17.38 13.07
C PRO A 93 2.42 -17.96 14.34
N GLU A 94 2.90 -19.20 14.27
CA GLU A 94 3.70 -19.79 15.36
C GLU A 94 5.19 -19.46 15.21
N VAL A 95 5.66 -19.34 13.97
CA VAL A 95 7.05 -19.07 13.59
C VAL A 95 7.14 -17.92 12.60
N ALA A 96 8.20 -17.14 12.73
CA ALA A 96 8.67 -16.15 11.77
C ALA A 96 9.91 -16.71 11.09
N VAL A 97 9.88 -16.84 9.76
CA VAL A 97 11.02 -17.33 8.99
C VAL A 97 11.89 -16.15 8.59
N LEU A 98 13.17 -16.21 8.94
CA LEU A 98 14.19 -15.28 8.47
C LEU A 98 14.70 -15.78 7.13
N ASN A 99 14.77 -14.89 6.14
CA ASN A 99 15.39 -15.19 4.85
C ASN A 99 16.94 -15.24 4.92
N ILE A 100 17.51 -15.54 6.09
CA ILE A 100 18.94 -15.77 6.30
C ILE A 100 19.09 -17.21 6.77
N ASP A 101 19.66 -18.06 5.92
CA ASP A 101 19.98 -19.47 6.20
C ASP A 101 18.81 -20.36 6.66
N GLY A 102 17.56 -19.90 6.49
CA GLY A 102 16.38 -20.61 6.98
C GLY A 102 16.24 -20.57 8.51
N GLU A 103 16.86 -19.59 9.18
CA GLU A 103 16.69 -19.43 10.62
C GLU A 103 15.22 -19.14 10.95
N THR A 104 14.66 -19.92 11.88
CA THR A 104 13.27 -19.77 12.32
C THR A 104 13.27 -19.18 13.71
N MET A 105 12.60 -18.03 13.87
CA MET A 105 12.36 -17.43 15.16
C MET A 105 10.91 -17.71 15.57
N LYS A 106 10.66 -18.07 16.84
CA LYS A 106 9.28 -18.21 17.30
C LYS A 106 8.60 -16.84 17.27
N PHE A 107 7.37 -16.78 16.80
CA PHE A 107 6.64 -15.52 16.63
C PHE A 107 6.48 -14.77 17.96
N ASN A 108 6.23 -15.49 19.06
CA ASN A 108 6.14 -14.91 20.39
C ASN A 108 7.45 -14.28 20.88
N VAL A 109 8.62 -14.76 20.42
CA VAL A 109 9.92 -14.16 20.73
C VAL A 109 10.05 -12.80 20.06
N VAL A 110 9.59 -12.66 18.80
CA VAL A 110 9.54 -11.37 18.10
C VAL A 110 8.67 -10.37 18.88
N VAL A 111 7.49 -10.80 19.32
CA VAL A 111 6.57 -9.94 20.11
C VAL A 111 7.18 -9.51 21.44
N SER A 112 7.84 -10.43 22.16
CA SER A 112 8.55 -10.10 23.41
C SER A 112 9.69 -9.10 23.17
N GLN A 113 10.49 -9.29 22.11
CA GLN A 113 11.57 -8.37 21.78
C GLN A 113 11.05 -6.98 21.38
N LEU A 114 9.90 -6.90 20.70
CA LEU A 114 9.21 -5.63 20.43
C LEU A 114 8.81 -4.93 21.73
N GLU A 115 8.28 -5.67 22.70
CA GLU A 115 7.89 -5.16 24.02
C GLU A 115 9.10 -4.62 24.80
N ASP A 116 10.22 -5.35 24.79
CA ASP A 116 11.46 -4.99 25.48
C ASP A 116 12.17 -3.78 24.86
N THR A 117 12.07 -3.63 23.54
CA THR A 117 12.70 -2.53 22.78
C THR A 117 11.81 -1.29 22.66
N TYR A 118 10.52 -1.41 22.99
CA TYR A 118 9.54 -0.35 22.76
C TYR A 118 9.93 1.00 23.39
N ASP A 119 10.25 1.06 24.68
CA ASP A 119 10.60 2.34 25.33
C ASP A 119 11.93 2.93 24.84
N LYS A 120 12.80 2.07 24.30
CA LYS A 120 14.15 2.44 23.85
C LYS A 120 14.18 2.93 22.41
N ARG A 121 13.10 2.72 21.63
CA ARG A 121 13.01 3.01 20.20
C ARG A 121 13.29 4.47 19.80
N ALA A 122 13.27 5.40 20.75
CA ALA A 122 13.65 6.79 20.51
C ALA A 122 15.16 6.91 20.21
N ASN A 123 15.98 6.07 20.84
CA ASN A 123 17.41 5.95 20.60
C ASN A 123 17.68 5.27 19.24
N GLU A 124 18.62 5.80 18.46
CA GLU A 124 18.94 5.35 17.10
C GLU A 124 19.27 3.85 17.01
N ALA A 125 20.14 3.34 17.88
CA ALA A 125 20.54 1.93 17.85
C ALA A 125 19.36 0.98 18.08
N TYR A 126 18.43 1.37 18.97
CA TYR A 126 17.22 0.58 19.26
C TYR A 126 16.10 0.82 18.24
N ARG A 127 16.12 1.96 17.55
CA ARG A 127 15.16 2.28 16.49
C ARG A 127 15.29 1.28 15.35
N ASP A 128 16.51 1.06 14.87
CA ASP A 128 16.75 0.13 13.75
C ASP A 128 16.35 -1.31 14.12
N THR A 129 16.68 -1.74 15.33
CA THR A 129 16.23 -3.04 15.86
C THR A 129 14.71 -3.12 15.95
N PHE A 130 14.06 -2.11 16.51
CA PHE A 130 12.60 -2.08 16.63
C PHE A 130 11.94 -2.16 15.25
N GLN A 131 12.42 -1.38 14.28
CA GLN A 131 11.90 -1.37 12.92
C GLN A 131 12.08 -2.71 12.21
N LEU A 132 13.25 -3.34 12.37
CA LEU A 132 13.48 -4.70 11.86
C LEU A 132 12.50 -5.71 12.46
N LEU A 133 12.28 -5.66 13.78
CA LEU A 133 11.34 -6.57 14.45
C LEU A 133 9.90 -6.37 13.96
N VAL A 134 9.49 -5.13 13.72
CA VAL A 134 8.17 -4.85 13.12
C VAL A 134 8.12 -5.39 11.69
N ALA A 135 9.18 -5.21 10.90
CA ALA A 135 9.26 -5.74 9.55
C ALA A 135 9.16 -7.28 9.52
N LEU A 136 9.84 -7.96 10.44
CA LEU A 136 9.77 -9.40 10.65
C LEU A 136 8.37 -9.87 11.02
N TRP A 137 7.73 -9.16 11.94
CA TRP A 137 6.37 -9.44 12.35
C TRP A 137 5.38 -9.35 11.17
N VAL A 138 5.50 -8.31 10.35
CA VAL A 138 4.69 -8.14 9.13
C VAL A 138 4.94 -9.30 8.17
N GLU A 139 6.20 -9.62 7.87
CA GLU A 139 6.54 -10.66 6.88
C GLU A 139 6.08 -12.05 7.33
N ALA A 140 6.23 -12.37 8.63
CA ALA A 140 5.71 -13.61 9.20
C ALA A 140 4.18 -13.71 9.03
N ALA A 141 3.47 -12.61 9.29
CA ALA A 141 2.03 -12.57 9.11
C ALA A 141 1.62 -12.71 7.63
N TYR A 142 2.30 -12.05 6.69
CA TYR A 142 2.04 -12.21 5.25
C TYR A 142 2.31 -13.64 4.77
N THR A 143 3.41 -14.24 5.20
CA THR A 143 3.79 -15.61 4.82
C THR A 143 2.76 -16.62 5.32
N HIS A 144 2.33 -16.50 6.58
CA HIS A 144 1.39 -17.44 7.21
C HIS A 144 -0.07 -17.22 6.79
N MET A 145 -0.54 -15.96 6.74
CA MET A 145 -1.96 -15.64 6.56
C MET A 145 -2.40 -15.52 5.11
N SER A 146 -1.48 -15.46 4.13
CA SER A 146 -1.84 -15.27 2.72
C SER A 146 -2.58 -16.44 2.09
N GLY A 147 -2.37 -17.67 2.60
CA GLY A 147 -2.91 -18.91 2.04
C GLY A 147 -4.41 -19.15 2.32
N SER A 148 -4.97 -18.57 3.39
CA SER A 148 -6.36 -18.82 3.80
C SER A 148 -7.25 -17.59 3.59
N LYS A 149 -8.47 -17.79 3.04
CA LYS A 149 -9.45 -16.72 2.85
C LYS A 149 -9.82 -16.05 4.17
N ASP A 150 -9.94 -16.83 5.24
CA ASP A 150 -10.33 -16.34 6.57
C ASP A 150 -9.20 -15.50 7.18
N CYS A 151 -7.95 -15.90 6.96
CA CYS A 151 -6.77 -15.18 7.48
C CYS A 151 -6.46 -13.90 6.67
N ARG A 152 -6.83 -13.83 5.39
CA ARG A 152 -6.64 -12.62 4.57
C ARG A 152 -7.37 -11.39 5.12
N ALA A 153 -8.54 -11.58 5.74
CA ALA A 153 -9.24 -10.47 6.38
C ALA A 153 -8.41 -9.86 7.53
N PHE A 154 -7.74 -10.71 8.32
CA PHE A 154 -6.84 -10.28 9.39
C PHE A 154 -5.55 -9.68 8.85
N LEU A 155 -4.98 -10.26 7.81
CA LEU A 155 -3.82 -9.70 7.11
C LEU A 155 -4.09 -8.26 6.65
N ASN A 156 -5.26 -8.01 6.09
CA ASN A 156 -5.71 -6.67 5.65
C ASN A 156 -5.93 -5.68 6.81
N SER A 157 -5.98 -6.16 8.05
CA SER A 157 -6.11 -5.33 9.25
C SER A 157 -4.77 -4.84 9.80
N ILE A 158 -3.65 -5.48 9.43
CA ILE A 158 -2.31 -5.18 9.96
C ILE A 158 -1.95 -3.70 9.87
N PRO A 159 -2.04 -3.03 8.69
CA PRO A 159 -1.74 -1.60 8.60
C PRO A 159 -2.59 -0.74 9.55
N ASN A 160 -3.84 -1.12 9.78
CA ASN A 160 -4.74 -0.38 10.66
C ASN A 160 -4.48 -0.67 12.15
N ARG A 161 -3.99 -1.87 12.49
CA ARG A 161 -3.58 -2.22 13.86
C ARG A 161 -2.40 -1.38 14.32
N LEU A 162 -1.44 -1.09 13.44
CA LEU A 162 -0.30 -0.22 13.75
C LEU A 162 -0.73 1.25 14.00
N LEU A 163 -1.89 1.66 13.49
CA LEU A 163 -2.49 2.98 13.74
C LEU A 163 -3.33 3.01 15.03
N TYR A 164 -3.31 1.96 15.85
CA TYR A 164 -4.02 1.94 17.13
C TYR A 164 -3.53 3.08 18.04
N GLY A 165 -4.47 3.70 18.76
CA GLY A 165 -4.22 4.89 19.60
C GLY A 165 -4.11 6.22 18.83
N MET A 166 -3.90 6.20 17.51
CA MET A 166 -3.72 7.41 16.71
C MET A 166 -5.06 8.09 16.41
N ASP A 167 -5.16 9.39 16.67
CA ASP A 167 -6.35 10.19 16.35
C ASP A 167 -6.51 10.40 14.82
N GLN A 168 -7.64 10.97 14.43
CA GLN A 168 -7.98 11.13 13.01
C GLN A 168 -7.12 12.16 12.27
N GLU A 169 -6.65 13.20 12.96
CA GLU A 169 -5.80 14.26 12.40
C GLU A 169 -4.40 13.69 12.14
N SER A 170 -3.77 13.11 13.16
CA SER A 170 -2.47 12.41 13.07
C SER A 170 -2.47 11.32 11.99
N ARG A 171 -3.55 10.54 11.89
CA ARG A 171 -3.71 9.53 10.82
C ARG A 171 -3.77 10.15 9.42
N SER A 172 -4.40 11.31 9.28
CA SER A 172 -4.54 12.00 8.00
C SER A 172 -3.21 12.62 7.58
N GLU A 173 -2.46 13.17 8.53
CA GLU A 173 -1.12 13.70 8.32
C GLU A 173 -0.15 12.60 7.89
N LEU A 174 -0.06 11.49 8.65
CA LEU A 174 0.79 10.34 8.33
C LEU A 174 0.50 9.82 6.91
N LYS A 175 -0.78 9.72 6.54
CA LYS A 175 -1.19 9.32 5.19
C LYS A 175 -0.76 10.30 4.12
N GLY A 176 -0.83 11.60 4.40
CA GLY A 176 -0.33 12.66 3.54
C GLY A 176 1.16 12.52 3.28
N GLN A 177 1.95 12.45 4.34
CA GLN A 177 3.40 12.32 4.27
C GLN A 177 3.84 11.04 3.54
N ALA A 178 3.23 9.90 3.89
CA ALA A 178 3.52 8.61 3.24
C ALA A 178 3.22 8.64 1.73
N SER A 179 2.11 9.26 1.32
CA SER A 179 1.72 9.34 -0.09
C SER A 179 2.67 10.21 -0.91
N LEU A 180 3.16 11.30 -0.33
CA LEU A 180 4.06 12.26 -0.99
C LEU A 180 5.53 11.79 -1.03
N THR A 181 5.90 10.81 -0.21
CA THR A 181 7.25 10.24 -0.21
C THR A 181 7.47 9.45 -1.50
N LYS A 182 8.16 10.08 -2.47
CA LYS A 182 8.62 9.44 -3.72
C LYS A 182 9.82 8.56 -3.41
N ASN A 183 9.95 7.44 -4.12
CA ASN A 183 11.07 6.52 -4.00
C ASN A 183 11.33 6.12 -2.54
N MET A 184 10.33 5.58 -1.83
CA MET A 184 10.65 4.81 -0.63
C MET A 184 11.41 3.56 -1.13
N PRO A 185 12.74 3.48 -0.97
CA PRO A 185 13.44 2.27 -1.36
C PRO A 185 12.83 1.20 -0.47
N GLY A 186 12.15 0.20 -1.03
CA GLY A 186 11.42 -0.80 -0.24
C GLY A 186 12.25 -1.19 0.97
N TYR A 187 11.81 -0.77 2.16
CA TYR A 187 12.75 -0.54 3.26
C TYR A 187 13.42 -1.85 3.62
N ILE A 188 14.72 -1.92 3.38
CA ILE A 188 15.56 -3.03 3.82
C ILE A 188 15.99 -2.68 5.23
N TYR A 189 15.25 -3.18 6.21
CA TYR A 189 15.67 -3.10 7.60
C TYR A 189 16.77 -4.11 7.78
N SER A 190 17.92 -3.70 8.29
CA SER A 190 19.00 -4.63 8.59
C SER A 190 19.66 -4.38 9.92
N THR A 191 20.06 -5.45 10.60
CA THR A 191 20.84 -5.38 11.83
C THR A 191 21.94 -6.43 11.81
N ARG A 192 23.05 -6.18 12.51
CA ARG A 192 24.08 -7.22 12.74
C ARG A 192 23.69 -8.01 13.97
N HIS A 193 23.38 -9.28 13.77
CA HIS A 193 23.25 -10.24 14.85
C HIS A 193 24.62 -10.90 15.06
N GLN A 194 25.09 -10.93 16.30
CA GLN A 194 26.29 -11.69 16.66
C GLN A 194 25.83 -13.00 17.28
N ASP A 195 26.19 -14.11 16.65
CA ASP A 195 25.97 -15.44 17.20
C ASP A 195 26.85 -15.58 18.45
N GLU A 196 26.22 -15.76 19.61
CA GLU A 196 26.92 -15.86 20.90
C GLU A 196 27.79 -17.12 21.01
N MET A 197 27.44 -18.19 20.30
CA MET A 197 28.17 -19.46 20.36
C MET A 197 29.38 -19.48 19.42
N THR A 198 29.23 -18.90 18.22
CA THR A 198 30.31 -18.91 17.22
C THR A 198 31.13 -17.61 17.21
N GLY A 199 30.58 -16.52 17.74
CA GLY A 199 31.15 -15.18 17.64
C GLY A 199 31.01 -14.54 16.25
N HIS A 200 30.41 -15.25 15.28
CA HIS A 200 30.21 -14.75 13.92
C HIS A 200 29.12 -13.68 13.89
N SER A 201 29.38 -12.59 13.17
CA SER A 201 28.36 -11.57 12.90
C SER A 201 27.65 -11.88 11.58
N LYS A 202 26.32 -11.99 11.63
CA LYS A 202 25.44 -12.12 10.47
C LYS A 202 24.62 -10.83 10.31
N VAL A 203 24.44 -10.37 9.07
CA VAL A 203 23.51 -9.27 8.76
C VAL A 203 22.14 -9.88 8.53
N ILE A 204 21.18 -9.55 9.39
CA ILE A 204 19.77 -9.86 9.19
C ILE A 204 19.18 -8.75 8.34
N SER A 205 18.47 -9.05 7.26
CA SER A 205 17.74 -8.06 6.48
C SER A 205 16.31 -8.51 6.13
N VAL A 206 15.38 -7.55 6.17
CA VAL A 206 13.97 -7.76 5.80
C VAL A 206 13.53 -6.60 4.93
N GLN A 207 12.93 -6.93 3.80
CA GLN A 207 12.39 -5.93 2.89
C GLN A 207 10.88 -5.79 3.11
N LEU A 208 10.43 -4.64 3.60
CA LEU A 208 9.01 -4.31 3.57
C LEU A 208 8.63 -3.78 2.18
N ARG A 209 7.70 -4.48 1.53
CA ARG A 209 7.10 -4.02 0.28
C ARG A 209 6.09 -2.91 0.59
N ASP A 210 6.37 -1.70 0.15
CA ASP A 210 5.57 -0.51 0.37
C ASP A 210 4.46 -0.32 -0.69
N GLY A 211 4.47 -1.15 -1.75
CA GLY A 211 3.53 -1.07 -2.86
C GLY A 211 3.91 -0.01 -3.91
N SER A 212 5.09 0.62 -3.80
CA SER A 212 5.58 1.60 -4.79
C SER A 212 5.59 1.06 -6.22
N GLU A 213 5.81 -0.24 -6.41
CA GLU A 213 5.79 -0.90 -7.73
C GLU A 213 4.44 -0.78 -8.44
N VAL A 214 3.35 -0.79 -7.67
CA VAL A 214 2.00 -0.60 -8.19
C VAL A 214 1.84 0.85 -8.65
N PHE A 215 2.32 1.81 -7.86
CA PHE A 215 2.29 3.22 -8.23
C PHE A 215 3.07 3.50 -9.53
N GLU A 216 4.30 3.00 -9.65
CA GLU A 216 5.12 3.18 -10.84
C GLU A 216 4.44 2.63 -12.10
N THR A 217 3.79 1.47 -11.98
CA THR A 217 3.05 0.85 -13.08
C THR A 217 1.87 1.71 -13.51
N TYR A 218 1.05 2.19 -12.57
CA TYR A 218 -0.07 3.07 -12.88
C TYR A 218 0.40 4.43 -13.43
N GLU A 219 1.49 4.98 -12.89
CA GLU A 219 2.07 6.25 -13.35
C GLU A 219 2.51 6.16 -14.81
N LEU A 220 3.22 5.10 -15.18
CA LEU A 220 3.65 4.85 -16.56
C LEU A 220 2.45 4.68 -17.49
N LEU A 221 1.45 3.88 -17.08
CA LEU A 221 0.23 3.67 -17.86
C LEU A 221 -0.53 4.98 -18.11
N ILE A 222 -0.72 5.79 -17.06
CA ILE A 222 -1.40 7.09 -17.14
C ILE A 222 -0.63 8.04 -18.06
N LYS A 223 0.71 8.09 -17.96
CA LYS A 223 1.56 8.89 -18.84
C LYS A 223 1.40 8.49 -20.31
N GLU A 224 1.40 7.19 -20.63
CA GLU A 224 1.23 6.72 -22.01
C GLU A 224 -0.16 7.00 -22.56
N LEU A 225 -1.21 6.84 -21.74
CA LEU A 225 -2.57 7.17 -22.14
C LEU A 225 -2.75 8.68 -22.39
N ASN A 226 -2.14 9.53 -21.56
CA ASN A 226 -2.13 10.98 -21.76
C ASN A 226 -1.41 11.37 -23.06
N LYS A 227 -0.26 10.76 -23.39
CA LYS A 227 0.42 10.97 -24.68
C LYS A 227 -0.49 10.61 -25.86
N GLY A 228 -1.31 9.57 -25.71
CA GLY A 228 -2.32 9.16 -26.66
C GLY A 228 -3.57 10.03 -26.72
N ARG A 229 -3.64 11.13 -25.96
CA ARG A 229 -4.82 11.99 -25.78
C ARG A 229 -6.07 11.18 -25.37
N VAL A 230 -5.86 10.17 -24.54
CA VAL A 230 -6.96 9.40 -23.95
C VAL A 230 -7.46 10.16 -22.73
N LYS A 231 -8.75 10.48 -22.72
CA LYS A 231 -9.44 11.05 -21.57
C LYS A 231 -9.54 10.02 -20.45
N LEU A 232 -9.10 10.36 -19.25
CA LEU A 232 -9.00 9.40 -18.18
C LEU A 232 -10.06 9.67 -17.10
N HIS A 233 -10.62 8.59 -16.57
CA HIS A 233 -11.66 8.62 -15.56
C HIS A 233 -11.27 7.75 -14.39
N LEU A 234 -11.50 8.25 -13.18
CA LEU A 234 -11.21 7.55 -11.94
C LEU A 234 -12.53 7.19 -11.25
N LEU A 235 -12.74 5.90 -11.05
CA LEU A 235 -13.82 5.39 -10.23
C LEU A 235 -13.27 5.02 -8.87
N SER A 236 -13.77 5.66 -7.83
CA SER A 236 -13.39 5.30 -6.48
C SER A 236 -14.51 5.54 -5.45
N SER A 237 -14.62 4.61 -4.51
CA SER A 237 -15.34 4.75 -3.25
C SER A 237 -14.48 5.34 -2.13
N VAL A 238 -13.18 5.55 -2.38
CA VAL A 238 -12.26 6.21 -1.43
C VAL A 238 -12.62 7.68 -1.30
N ARG A 239 -12.69 8.17 -0.05
CA ARG A 239 -12.98 9.59 0.22
C ARG A 239 -11.89 10.49 -0.37
N TYR A 240 -12.31 11.65 -0.84
CA TYR A 240 -11.53 12.68 -1.54
C TYR A 240 -10.08 12.89 -1.05
N HIS A 241 -9.86 12.94 0.27
CA HIS A 241 -8.53 13.22 0.82
C HIS A 241 -7.46 12.17 0.44
N GLY A 242 -7.86 10.90 0.26
CA GLY A 242 -6.95 9.85 -0.22
C GLY A 242 -6.62 10.01 -1.71
N LEU A 243 -7.60 10.44 -2.51
CA LEU A 243 -7.46 10.67 -3.94
C LEU A 243 -6.59 11.91 -4.25
N ARG A 244 -6.67 12.96 -3.42
CA ARG A 244 -5.87 14.18 -3.59
C ARG A 244 -4.37 13.88 -3.57
N ASN A 245 -3.89 13.15 -2.57
CA ASN A 245 -2.47 12.83 -2.45
C ASN A 245 -2.01 11.88 -3.54
N TRP A 246 -2.88 10.94 -3.95
CA TRP A 246 -2.63 10.07 -5.09
C TRP A 246 -2.47 10.88 -6.39
N ASN A 247 -3.37 11.84 -6.65
CA ASN A 247 -3.32 12.71 -7.81
C ASN A 247 -2.05 13.58 -7.86
N LEU A 248 -1.66 14.15 -6.71
CA LEU A 248 -0.40 14.90 -6.55
C LEU A 248 0.81 14.01 -6.87
N ARG A 249 0.83 12.79 -6.33
CA ARG A 249 1.92 11.83 -6.58
C ARG A 249 2.03 11.47 -8.05
N MET A 250 0.90 11.21 -8.72
CA MET A 250 0.85 10.85 -10.13
C MET A 250 1.09 12.02 -11.09
N ASN A 251 1.32 13.24 -10.55
CA ASN A 251 1.46 14.47 -11.33
C ASN A 251 0.29 14.67 -12.31
N ILE A 252 -0.93 14.31 -11.88
CA ILE A 252 -2.15 14.44 -12.68
C ILE A 252 -2.67 15.90 -12.61
N VAL A 253 -2.30 16.64 -11.56
CA VAL A 253 -2.70 18.04 -11.36
C VAL A 253 -1.53 18.82 -10.75
N ASP A 254 -1.36 20.08 -11.16
CA ASP A 254 -0.44 21.01 -10.49
C ASP A 254 -0.91 21.33 -9.06
N GLU A 255 0.04 21.60 -8.15
CA GLU A 255 -0.23 21.84 -6.72
C GLU A 255 -1.28 22.93 -6.46
N ASP A 256 -1.30 23.98 -7.29
CA ASP A 256 -2.25 25.10 -7.18
C ASP A 256 -3.68 24.68 -7.53
N SER A 257 -3.83 23.76 -8.50
CA SER A 257 -5.12 23.19 -8.88
C SER A 257 -5.65 22.20 -7.85
N ALA A 258 -4.77 21.59 -7.05
CA ALA A 258 -5.15 20.71 -5.95
C ALA A 258 -5.64 21.46 -4.69
N ARG A 259 -5.51 22.80 -4.63
CA ARG A 259 -5.96 23.65 -3.51
C ARG A 259 -7.37 24.24 -3.72
N SER A 260 -7.80 24.44 -4.95
CA SER A 260 -9.12 24.99 -5.32
C SER A 260 -10.15 23.87 -5.51
N THR A 261 -10.74 23.37 -4.42
CA THR A 261 -11.42 22.05 -4.42
C THR A 261 -12.91 22.05 -4.74
N GLU A 262 -13.59 23.20 -4.83
CA GLU A 262 -14.99 23.23 -5.26
C GLU A 262 -15.15 23.31 -6.78
N HIS A 263 -14.16 23.84 -7.50
CA HIS A 263 -14.18 24.04 -8.95
C HIS A 263 -12.79 23.75 -9.53
N VAL A 264 -12.27 22.54 -9.31
CA VAL A 264 -11.10 22.12 -10.08
C VAL A 264 -11.55 22.02 -11.53
N GLY A 265 -10.99 22.87 -12.39
CA GLY A 265 -11.10 22.79 -13.84
C GLY A 265 -10.40 21.54 -14.36
N PHE A 266 -10.95 20.37 -14.05
CA PHE A 266 -10.63 19.12 -14.71
C PHE A 266 -11.17 19.21 -16.14
N GLN A 267 -10.41 19.73 -17.09
CA GLN A 267 -10.88 19.70 -18.47
C GLN A 267 -11.07 18.25 -18.97
N GLU A 268 -10.47 17.23 -18.33
CA GLU A 268 -10.59 15.86 -18.83
C GLU A 268 -10.72 14.71 -17.81
N TRP A 269 -11.00 14.94 -16.53
CA TRP A 269 -11.23 13.84 -15.58
C TRP A 269 -12.53 14.00 -14.80
N ARG A 270 -13.39 12.96 -14.79
CA ARG A 270 -14.57 12.88 -13.91
C ARG A 270 -14.33 11.79 -12.87
N ILE A 271 -14.36 12.17 -11.59
CA ILE A 271 -14.46 11.24 -10.47
C ILE A 271 -15.94 10.87 -10.35
N VAL A 272 -16.28 9.59 -10.44
CA VAL A 272 -17.65 9.14 -10.17
C VAL A 272 -17.62 8.19 -8.98
N TYR A 273 -18.47 8.45 -7.99
CA TYR A 273 -18.52 7.62 -6.81
C TYR A 273 -19.38 6.39 -7.10
N LYS A 274 -18.97 5.21 -6.64
CA LYS A 274 -19.76 3.97 -6.84
C LYS A 274 -21.18 4.03 -6.23
N GLY A 275 -21.44 4.98 -5.33
CA GLY A 275 -22.77 5.25 -4.77
C GLY A 275 -23.67 6.12 -5.64
N ASP A 276 -23.16 6.68 -6.74
CA ASP A 276 -23.95 7.50 -7.66
C ASP A 276 -24.96 6.64 -8.43
N THR A 277 -26.16 7.18 -8.60
CA THR A 277 -27.23 6.48 -9.34
C THR A 277 -26.80 6.20 -10.78
N ARG A 278 -27.40 5.17 -11.40
CA ARG A 278 -27.15 4.84 -12.82
C ARG A 278 -27.40 6.03 -13.75
N GLU A 279 -28.32 6.93 -13.39
CA GLU A 279 -28.58 8.18 -14.11
C GLU A 279 -27.45 9.20 -13.93
N ASN A 280 -26.89 9.33 -12.73
CA ASN A 280 -25.72 10.16 -12.49
C ASN A 280 -24.51 9.65 -13.28
N LEU A 281 -24.31 8.33 -13.35
CA LEU A 281 -23.27 7.71 -14.17
C LEU A 281 -23.47 7.99 -15.66
N LYS A 282 -24.68 7.81 -16.20
CA LYS A 282 -25.02 8.13 -17.60
C LYS A 282 -24.74 9.61 -17.95
N LYS A 283 -25.19 10.51 -17.09
CA LYS A 283 -24.95 11.96 -17.21
C LYS A 283 -23.45 12.30 -17.07
N ALA A 284 -22.73 11.56 -16.23
CA ALA A 284 -21.29 11.69 -16.01
C ALA A 284 -20.45 11.10 -17.16
N TYR A 285 -20.94 10.17 -17.96
CA TYR A 285 -20.20 9.61 -19.09
C TYR A 285 -20.70 10.10 -20.46
N GLY A 286 -21.79 10.87 -20.50
CA GLY A 286 -22.39 11.31 -21.77
C GLY A 286 -22.96 10.15 -22.58
N VAL A 287 -23.49 9.13 -21.88
CA VAL A 287 -24.06 7.89 -22.43
C VAL A 287 -25.55 7.82 -22.13
#